data_AF-A0A5H2YUU9-F1
#
_entry.id   AF-A0A5H2YUU9-F1
#
_cell.length_a   1.000
_cell.length_b   1.000
_cell.length_c   1.000
_cell.angle_alpha   90.00
_cell.angle_beta   90.00
_cell.angle_gamma   90.00
#
_symmetry.space_group_name_H-M   'P 1'
#
loop_
_entity.id
_entity.type
_entity.pdbx_description
1 polymer ?
#
loop_
_entity_poly.entity_id
_entity_poly.type
_entity_poly.pdbx_seq_one_letter_code
_entity_poly.pdbx_strand_id
1 'polypeptide(L)'
;MDAKHTSVEVIQREVGRWNTDIALGWETGLQGKKRIGNRLYERHPPDHFLEPQNHARYTDWLRGYEKATQYRRFELRREVHYVGENESGPVKGVYQGWGIKRGSIVSRLIDKHGCYGDVYFYYFEGTKIVRTVKCGI
;
A
#
# COMPACT_ATOMS: atom_id res chain seq x y z
N MET A 1 -14.28 0.01 11.07
CA MET A 1 -13.47 -1.20 11.26
C MET A 1 -12.16 -0.74 11.85
N ASP A 2 -11.93 -1.03 13.13
CA ASP A 2 -10.67 -0.69 13.79
C ASP A 2 -9.54 -1.46 13.11
N ALA A 3 -8.69 -0.74 12.40
CA ALA A 3 -7.37 -1.24 12.04
C ALA A 3 -6.61 -1.40 13.36
N LYS A 4 -6.81 -2.53 14.06
CA LYS A 4 -5.91 -2.98 15.13
C LYS A 4 -4.54 -3.05 14.47
N HIS A 5 -3.77 -2.00 14.73
CA HIS A 5 -2.56 -1.66 14.00
C HIS A 5 -1.69 -2.88 13.83
N THR A 6 -1.34 -3.16 12.58
CA THR A 6 -0.37 -4.18 12.21
C THR A 6 1.03 -3.66 12.59
N SER A 7 1.23 -3.14 13.80
CA SER A 7 2.53 -2.67 14.25
C SER A 7 3.50 -3.86 14.34
N VAL A 8 4.81 -3.61 14.21
CA VAL A 8 5.84 -4.65 14.35
C VAL A 8 5.64 -5.45 15.63
N GLU A 9 5.18 -4.82 16.71
CA GLU A 9 4.88 -5.43 18.01
C GLU A 9 3.68 -6.38 17.98
N VAL A 10 2.59 -6.04 17.26
CA VAL A 10 1.45 -6.94 17.07
C VAL A 10 1.87 -8.15 16.24
N ILE A 11 2.70 -7.94 15.22
CA ILE A 11 3.19 -9.00 14.36
C ILE A 11 4.17 -9.90 15.13
N GLN A 12 5.06 -9.35 15.96
CA GLN A 12 5.93 -10.13 16.84
C GLN A 12 5.12 -10.99 17.82
N ARG A 13 4.01 -10.46 18.37
CA ARG A 13 3.08 -11.24 19.23
C ARG A 13 2.35 -12.35 18.46
N GLU A 14 1.95 -12.10 17.22
CA GLU A 14 1.27 -13.09 16.37
C GLU A 14 2.19 -14.22 15.91
N VAL A 15 3.45 -13.94 15.61
CA VAL A 15 4.41 -14.95 15.13
C VAL A 15 4.96 -15.80 16.28
N GLY A 16 4.88 -15.33 17.53
CA GLY A 16 5.24 -16.07 18.75
C GLY A 16 6.73 -16.28 18.97
N ARG A 17 7.55 -16.23 17.90
CA ARG A 17 9.02 -16.26 17.93
C ARG A 17 9.56 -15.41 16.78
N TRP A 18 10.56 -14.57 17.02
CA TRP A 18 11.24 -13.80 15.97
C TRP A 18 12.65 -14.35 15.75
N ASN A 19 12.96 -14.81 14.54
CA ASN A 19 14.28 -15.32 14.16
C ASN A 19 14.78 -14.66 12.87
N THR A 20 16.02 -14.95 12.49
CA THR A 20 16.68 -14.35 11.32
C THR A 20 15.93 -14.64 10.01
N ASP A 21 15.36 -15.84 9.86
CA ASP A 21 14.67 -16.22 8.63
C ASP A 21 13.32 -15.47 8.48
N ILE A 22 12.58 -15.29 9.59
CA ILE A 22 11.39 -14.43 9.66
C ILE A 22 11.76 -12.97 9.36
N ALA A 23 12.84 -12.46 9.95
CA ALA A 23 13.29 -11.08 9.72
C ALA A 23 13.66 -10.85 8.24
N LEU A 24 14.35 -11.80 7.63
CA LEU A 24 14.68 -11.75 6.20
C LEU A 24 13.43 -11.79 5.32
N GLY A 25 12.45 -12.63 5.66
CA GLY A 25 11.14 -12.67 5.01
C GLY A 25 10.43 -11.33 5.10
N TRP A 26 10.42 -10.74 6.29
CA TRP A 26 9.81 -9.45 6.58
C TRP A 26 10.42 -8.32 5.73
N GLU A 27 11.74 -8.16 5.77
CA GLU A 27 12.46 -7.16 4.97
C GLU A 27 12.17 -7.32 3.47
N THR A 28 12.12 -8.57 3.01
CA THR A 28 11.82 -8.88 1.61
C THR A 28 10.39 -8.48 1.23
N GLY A 29 9.40 -8.76 2.10
CA GLY A 29 8.00 -8.40 1.87
C GLY A 29 7.77 -6.89 1.85
N LEU A 30 8.52 -6.12 2.65
CA LEU A 30 8.46 -4.65 2.64
C LEU A 30 8.92 -4.04 1.31
N GLN A 31 9.85 -4.69 0.62
CA GLN A 31 10.33 -4.25 -0.70
C GLN A 31 9.30 -4.47 -1.81
N GLY A 32 8.25 -5.27 -1.56
CA GLY A 32 7.24 -5.63 -2.55
C GLY A 32 7.82 -6.38 -3.75
N LYS A 33 7.18 -6.25 -4.91
CA LYS A 33 7.56 -7.00 -6.12
C LYS A 33 8.89 -6.54 -6.70
N LYS A 34 9.69 -7.50 -7.20
CA LYS A 34 10.91 -7.22 -7.97
C LYS A 34 10.56 -6.98 -9.44
N ARG A 35 11.19 -5.99 -10.07
CA ARG A 35 11.08 -5.77 -11.52
C ARG A 35 12.15 -6.58 -12.24
N ILE A 36 11.73 -7.41 -13.20
CA ILE A 36 12.62 -8.14 -14.11
C ILE A 36 12.16 -7.81 -15.53
N GLY A 37 12.98 -7.06 -16.26
CA GLY A 37 12.56 -6.43 -17.52
C GLY A 37 11.31 -5.58 -17.34
N ASN A 38 10.28 -5.82 -18.16
CA ASN A 38 9.01 -5.08 -18.13
C ASN A 38 7.95 -5.68 -17.19
N ARG A 39 8.26 -6.73 -16.43
CA ARG A 39 7.30 -7.45 -15.58
C ARG A 39 7.67 -7.35 -14.10
N LEU A 40 6.65 -7.36 -13.24
CA LEU A 40 6.78 -7.41 -11.79
C LEU A 40 6.52 -8.83 -11.29
N TYR A 41 7.47 -9.37 -10.55
CA TYR A 41 7.41 -10.72 -9.98
C TYR A 41 7.41 -10.66 -8.46
N GLU A 42 6.78 -11.68 -7.85
CA GLU A 42 6.95 -11.90 -6.42
C GLU A 42 8.44 -12.16 -6.12
N ARG A 43 8.85 -11.76 -4.92
CA ARG A 43 10.18 -12.10 -4.43
C ARG A 43 10.14 -13.52 -3.90
N HIS A 44 11.21 -14.26 -4.13
CA HIS A 44 11.32 -15.65 -3.70
C HIS A 44 12.31 -15.75 -2.53
N PRO A 45 12.15 -16.76 -1.67
CA PRO A 45 13.13 -17.05 -0.64
C PRO A 45 14.49 -17.43 -1.24
N PRO A 46 15.57 -17.39 -0.44
CA PRO A 46 16.87 -17.91 -0.85
C PRO A 46 16.80 -19.37 -1.30
N ASP A 47 17.54 -19.73 -2.35
CA ASP A 47 17.42 -21.05 -2.99
C ASP A 47 17.68 -22.23 -2.04
N HIS A 48 18.63 -22.09 -1.11
CA HIS A 48 18.94 -23.12 -0.11
C HIS A 48 17.79 -23.43 0.85
N PHE A 49 16.76 -22.56 0.96
CA PHE A 49 15.55 -22.87 1.74
C PHE A 49 14.64 -23.88 1.04
N LEU A 50 14.78 -24.04 -0.28
CA LEU A 50 13.97 -24.98 -1.07
C LEU A 50 14.43 -26.43 -0.90
N GLU A 51 15.59 -26.65 -0.29
CA GLU A 51 16.09 -27.98 0.04
C GLU A 51 15.21 -28.63 1.13
N PRO A 52 14.87 -29.93 1.02
CA PRO A 52 13.97 -30.60 1.98
C PRO A 52 14.39 -30.46 3.44
N GLN A 53 15.69 -30.51 3.73
CA GLN A 53 16.25 -30.34 5.08
C GLN A 53 16.03 -28.93 5.68
N ASN A 54 15.79 -27.92 4.84
CA ASN A 54 15.66 -26.52 5.26
C ASN A 54 14.20 -26.03 5.26
N HIS A 55 13.23 -26.95 5.17
CA HIS A 55 11.81 -26.61 5.08
C HIS A 55 11.29 -25.76 6.26
N ALA A 56 11.85 -25.95 7.45
CA ALA A 56 11.52 -25.11 8.62
C ALA A 56 11.89 -23.63 8.37
N ARG A 57 13.08 -23.38 7.81
CA ARG A 57 13.57 -22.03 7.48
C ARG A 57 12.73 -21.38 6.39
N TYR A 58 12.34 -22.16 5.38
CA TYR A 58 11.40 -21.72 4.35
C TYR A 58 10.07 -21.25 4.95
N THR A 59 9.51 -22.02 5.87
CA THR A 59 8.23 -21.71 6.52
C THR A 59 8.33 -20.43 7.35
N ASP A 60 9.42 -20.27 8.10
CA ASP A 60 9.69 -19.09 8.90
C ASP A 60 9.85 -17.83 8.04
N TRP A 61 10.56 -17.94 6.91
CA TRP A 61 10.66 -16.86 5.93
C TRP A 61 9.31 -16.48 5.34
N LEU A 62 8.48 -17.46 4.94
CA LEU A 62 7.16 -17.19 4.40
C LEU A 62 6.27 -16.43 5.39
N ARG A 63 6.30 -16.81 6.67
CA ARG A 63 5.56 -16.08 7.72
C ARG A 63 5.96 -14.61 7.78
N GLY A 64 7.25 -14.32 7.77
CA GLY A 64 7.76 -12.95 7.70
C GLY A 64 7.30 -12.21 6.45
N TYR A 65 7.43 -12.84 5.28
CA TYR A 65 7.07 -12.27 3.98
C TYR A 65 5.58 -11.93 3.86
N GLU A 66 4.70 -12.84 4.28
CA GLU A 66 3.25 -12.67 4.24
C GLU A 66 2.81 -11.52 5.15
N LYS A 67 3.32 -11.48 6.39
CA LYS A 67 3.00 -10.43 7.35
C LYS A 67 3.51 -9.07 6.88
N ALA A 68 4.72 -8.98 6.33
CA ALA A 68 5.23 -7.74 5.75
C ALA A 68 4.42 -7.28 4.54
N THR A 69 3.96 -8.22 3.71
CA THR A 69 3.12 -7.91 2.55
C THR A 69 1.76 -7.36 2.99
N GLN A 70 1.16 -7.94 4.03
CA GLN A 70 -0.07 -7.41 4.64
C GLN A 70 0.18 -6.01 5.22
N TYR A 71 1.20 -5.86 6.06
CA TYR A 71 1.59 -4.57 6.63
C TYR A 71 1.76 -3.49 5.56
N ARG A 72 2.55 -3.77 4.52
CA ARG A 72 2.80 -2.85 3.41
C ARG A 72 1.50 -2.44 2.69
N ARG A 73 0.56 -3.36 2.52
CA ARG A 73 -0.74 -3.07 1.88
C ARG A 73 -1.65 -2.18 2.71
N PHE A 74 -1.48 -2.15 4.03
CA PHE A 74 -2.31 -1.33 4.92
C PHE A 74 -1.62 -0.03 5.33
N GLU A 75 -0.35 -0.09 5.69
CA GLU A 75 0.39 1.02 6.32
C GLU A 75 1.30 1.77 5.34
N LEU A 76 1.69 1.15 4.22
CA LEU A 76 2.56 1.78 3.21
C LEU A 76 1.86 1.98 1.86
N ARG A 77 0.54 1.77 1.80
CA ARG A 77 -0.23 1.95 0.58
C ARG A 77 -0.32 3.43 0.26
N ARG A 78 0.14 3.79 -0.93
CA ARG A 78 0.03 5.16 -1.42
C ARG A 78 -1.28 5.31 -2.16
N GLU A 79 -2.11 6.25 -1.73
CA GLU A 79 -3.39 6.55 -2.36
C GLU A 79 -3.58 8.06 -2.45
N VAL A 80 -4.43 8.49 -3.38
CA VAL A 80 -4.88 9.87 -3.44
C VAL A 80 -6.39 9.88 -3.39
N HIS A 81 -6.94 10.49 -2.36
CA HIS A 81 -8.37 10.76 -2.26
C HIS A 81 -8.62 12.14 -2.83
N TYR A 82 -9.64 12.30 -3.65
CA TYR A 82 -10.03 13.60 -4.17
C TYR A 82 -11.49 13.89 -3.87
N VAL A 83 -11.79 15.16 -3.62
CA VAL A 83 -13.12 15.66 -3.31
C VAL A 83 -13.32 16.98 -4.05
N GLY A 84 -14.41 17.07 -4.81
CA GLY A 84 -14.93 18.32 -5.36
C GLY A 84 -16.41 18.48 -5.01
N GLU A 85 -16.97 19.66 -5.27
CA GLU A 85 -18.36 19.98 -4.92
C GLU A 85 -19.21 20.14 -6.18
N ASN A 86 -20.45 19.66 -6.15
CA ASN A 86 -21.47 19.98 -7.15
C ASN A 86 -22.78 20.41 -6.45
N GLU A 87 -23.83 20.69 -7.23
CA GLU A 87 -25.12 21.16 -6.69
C GLU A 87 -25.80 20.13 -5.77
N SER A 88 -25.48 18.85 -5.94
CA SER A 88 -26.00 17.74 -5.12
C SER A 88 -25.10 17.39 -3.92
N GLY A 89 -23.94 18.02 -3.79
CA GLY A 89 -22.97 17.82 -2.69
C GLY A 89 -21.60 17.31 -3.13
N PRO A 90 -20.81 16.71 -2.21
CA PRO A 90 -19.41 16.37 -2.47
C PRO A 90 -19.24 15.10 -3.31
N VAL A 91 -18.52 15.21 -4.42
CA VAL A 91 -18.13 14.11 -5.30
C VAL A 91 -16.73 13.63 -4.90
N LYS A 92 -16.59 12.36 -4.53
CA LYS A 92 -15.36 11.78 -3.99
C LYS A 92 -14.84 10.65 -4.86
N GLY A 93 -13.52 10.47 -4.87
CA GLY A 93 -12.92 9.29 -5.47
C GLY A 93 -11.54 8.95 -4.89
N VAL A 94 -11.07 7.74 -5.20
CA VAL A 94 -9.81 7.19 -4.70
C VAL A 94 -8.97 6.71 -5.88
N TYR A 95 -7.72 7.14 -5.92
CA TYR A 95 -6.73 6.72 -6.91
C TYR A 95 -5.59 5.95 -6.25
N GLN A 96 -5.20 4.84 -6.86
CA GLN A 96 -4.11 3.99 -6.37
C GLN A 96 -2.75 4.57 -6.81
N GLY A 97 -1.89 4.86 -5.84
CA GLY A 97 -0.59 5.47 -6.04
C GLY A 97 -0.64 7.00 -6.16
N TRP A 98 0.52 7.64 -6.05
CA TRP A 98 0.63 9.10 -6.16
C TRP A 98 0.76 9.64 -7.58
N GLY A 99 0.87 8.76 -8.58
CA GLY A 99 0.98 9.11 -10.00
C GLY A 99 -0.31 9.62 -10.65
N ILE A 100 -1.22 10.21 -9.87
CA ILE A 100 -2.50 10.72 -10.34
C ILE A 100 -2.29 11.94 -11.25
N LYS A 101 -2.91 11.91 -12.44
CA LYS A 101 -2.96 13.06 -13.34
C LYS A 101 -4.08 14.01 -12.90
N ARG A 102 -3.80 14.88 -11.92
CA ARG A 102 -4.78 15.79 -11.30
C ARG A 102 -5.62 16.54 -12.33
N GLY A 103 -5.00 17.15 -13.35
CA GLY A 103 -5.73 17.87 -14.40
C GLY A 103 -6.80 17.03 -15.09
N SER A 104 -6.50 15.77 -15.44
CA SER A 104 -7.48 14.85 -16.03
C SER A 104 -8.61 14.47 -15.06
N ILE A 105 -8.36 14.48 -13.75
CA ILE A 105 -9.40 14.24 -12.73
C ILE A 105 -10.28 15.48 -12.59
N VAL A 106 -9.69 16.67 -12.53
CA VAL A 106 -10.43 17.93 -12.47
C VAL A 106 -11.33 18.07 -13.69
N SER A 107 -10.80 17.92 -14.92
CA SER A 107 -11.62 17.96 -16.15
C SER A 107 -12.76 16.95 -16.10
N ARG A 108 -12.50 15.72 -15.63
CA ARG A 108 -13.55 14.70 -15.50
C ARG A 108 -14.64 15.09 -14.49
N LEU A 109 -14.27 15.70 -13.37
CA LEU A 109 -15.22 16.16 -12.35
C LEU A 109 -16.13 17.26 -12.90
N ILE A 110 -15.56 18.17 -13.70
CA ILE A 110 -16.33 19.21 -14.40
C ILE A 110 -17.26 18.55 -15.42
N ASP A 111 -16.69 17.83 -16.40
CA ASP A 111 -17.41 17.36 -17.59
C ASP A 111 -18.47 16.31 -17.27
N LYS A 112 -18.24 15.46 -16.26
CA LYS A 112 -19.12 14.31 -15.97
C LYS A 112 -19.97 14.47 -14.72
N HIS A 113 -19.54 15.30 -13.77
CA HIS A 113 -20.20 15.42 -12.49
C HIS A 113 -20.66 16.85 -12.17
N GLY A 114 -20.46 17.79 -13.10
CA GLY A 114 -20.87 19.18 -12.94
C GLY A 114 -20.23 19.86 -11.72
N CYS A 115 -19.02 19.42 -11.34
CA CYS A 115 -18.36 20.00 -10.17
C CYS A 115 -17.89 21.43 -10.46
N TYR A 116 -17.94 22.27 -9.45
CA TYR A 116 -17.48 23.66 -9.48
C TYR A 116 -16.61 23.99 -8.26
N GLY A 117 -15.82 25.07 -8.36
CA GLY A 117 -14.97 25.53 -7.26
C GLY A 117 -13.67 24.73 -7.13
N ASP A 118 -13.28 24.41 -5.90
CA ASP A 118 -11.98 23.81 -5.63
C ASP A 118 -12.05 22.28 -5.49
N VAL A 119 -11.12 21.58 -6.13
CA VAL A 119 -10.90 20.14 -5.92
C VAL A 119 -9.74 19.94 -4.96
N TYR A 120 -10.00 19.27 -3.85
CA TYR A 120 -8.99 18.89 -2.88
C TYR A 120 -8.46 17.49 -3.17
N PHE A 121 -7.14 17.34 -3.18
CA PHE A 121 -6.43 16.08 -3.31
C PHE A 121 -5.65 15.81 -2.04
N TYR A 122 -5.99 14.72 -1.35
CA TYR A 122 -5.34 14.25 -0.13
C TYR A 122 -4.48 13.04 -0.47
N TYR A 123 -3.18 13.18 -0.35
CA TYR A 123 -2.20 12.10 -0.57
C TYR A 123 -2.01 11.35 0.73
N PHE A 124 -2.31 10.06 0.70
CA PHE A 124 -2.15 9.15 1.81
C PHE A 124 -0.91 8.27 1.62
N GLU A 125 -0.20 8.00 2.73
CA GLU A 125 0.70 6.86 2.90
C GLU A 125 0.15 6.04 4.07
N GLY A 126 -0.43 4.89 3.75
CA GLY A 126 -1.24 4.11 4.67
C GLY A 126 -2.43 4.93 5.18
N THR A 127 -2.51 5.09 6.50
CA THR A 127 -3.58 5.84 7.17
C THR A 127 -3.30 7.34 7.31
N LYS A 128 -2.09 7.80 6.99
CA LYS A 128 -1.67 9.19 7.22
C LYS A 128 -1.77 10.02 5.97
N ILE A 129 -2.35 11.21 6.10
CA ILE A 129 -2.26 12.25 5.06
C ILE A 129 -0.85 12.83 5.10
N VAL A 130 -0.10 12.69 4.02
CA VAL A 130 1.26 13.22 3.88
C VAL A 130 1.31 14.53 3.11
N ARG A 131 0.29 14.81 2.30
CA ARG A 131 0.20 16.05 1.52
C ARG A 131 -1.24 16.34 1.14
N THR A 132 -1.59 17.61 1.16
CA THR A 132 -2.85 18.11 0.59
C THR A 132 -2.54 19.06 -0.55
N VAL A 133 -3.29 18.97 -1.64
CA VAL A 133 -3.22 19.90 -2.75
C VAL A 133 -4.62 20.39 -3.08
N LYS A 134 -4.72 21.70 -3.28
CA LYS A 134 -5.92 22.37 -3.77
C LYS A 134 -5.72 22.73 -5.25
N CYS A 135 -6.65 22.34 -6.10
CA CYS A 135 -6.69 22.73 -7.51
C CYS A 135 -8.01 23.45 -7.78
N GLY A 136 -7.95 24.68 -8.29
CA GLY A 136 -9.15 25.36 -8.78
C GLY A 136 -9.65 24.73 -10.09
N ILE A 137 -10.97 24.71 -10.24
CA ILE A 137 -11.70 24.47 -11.49
C ILE A 137 -11.76 25.77 -12.28
#